data_AF-A0A2N2M643-F1
#
_entry.id   AF-A0A2N2M643-F1
#
_cell.length_a   1.000
_cell.length_b   1.000
_cell.length_c   1.000
_cell.angle_alpha   90.00
_cell.angle_beta   90.00
_cell.angle_gamma   90.00
#
_symmetry.space_group_name_H-M   'P 1'
#
loop_
_entity.id
_entity.type
_entity.pdbx_description
1 polymer ?
#
loop_
_entity_poly.entity_id
_entity_poly.type
_entity_poly.pdbx_seq_one_letter_code
_entity_poly.pdbx_strand_id
1 'polypeptide(L)'
;MGWDKLIIDTNFNFYSDSNGGDPDSTSPTLRRYHKMLWSKPLPNGSLFELFDNKNDAYLYHKSGLGEFFFGSDAITHLYKNHKRKQWLTEQIPREVNELFDTGSTIGAYIVFPNRIDCKHTINQARGVNSLIDDRFDLTLECIRLFYLGQENPLYSSLLRYKEFFDLFSDFMGYIHFFLLDDLIDENSDIRFYLPFDGFKTRPTFSDIGQYLLYKKGVINFIKSRNKRIENYIKPQKTEHDTST
;
A
#
# COMPACT_ATOMS: atom_id res chain seq x y z
N MET A 1 16.62 1.64 29.91
CA MET A 1 15.31 1.95 29.32
C MET A 1 14.81 0.68 28.65
N GLY A 2 13.63 0.22 29.05
CA GLY A 2 13.14 -1.14 28.81
C GLY A 2 12.91 -1.46 27.34
N TRP A 3 13.23 -2.71 26.99
CA TRP A 3 12.92 -3.33 25.72
C TRP A 3 11.43 -3.73 25.69
N ASP A 4 10.54 -2.73 25.76
CA ASP A 4 9.12 -2.98 25.53
C ASP A 4 8.93 -3.31 24.05
N LYS A 5 8.79 -4.62 23.79
CA LYS A 5 8.32 -5.26 22.55
C LYS A 5 7.71 -4.28 21.55
N LEU A 6 8.56 -3.73 20.67
CA LEU A 6 8.19 -3.03 19.45
C LEU A 6 7.70 -4.06 18.41
N ILE A 7 6.56 -4.68 18.71
CA ILE A 7 5.92 -5.66 17.83
C ILE A 7 4.85 -4.92 17.04
N ILE A 8 4.91 -5.09 15.71
CA ILE A 8 3.81 -4.68 14.82
C ILE A 8 2.67 -5.67 15.06
N ASP A 9 1.55 -5.19 15.59
CA ASP A 9 0.31 -5.94 15.70
C ASP A 9 -0.49 -5.77 14.41
N THR A 10 -0.54 -6.83 13.63
CA THR A 10 -1.25 -6.88 12.34
C THR A 10 -2.77 -6.89 12.49
N ASN A 11 -3.30 -7.00 13.71
CA ASN A 11 -4.72 -6.88 14.02
C ASN A 11 -5.08 -5.50 14.60
N PHE A 12 -4.10 -4.61 14.79
CA PHE A 12 -4.36 -3.27 15.32
C PHE A 12 -5.25 -2.48 14.36
N ASN A 13 -6.34 -1.93 14.90
CA ASN A 13 -7.26 -1.06 14.16
C ASN A 13 -6.79 0.40 14.27
N PHE A 14 -6.29 0.98 13.19
CA PHE A 14 -5.77 2.35 13.22
C PHE A 14 -6.84 3.43 13.45
N TYR A 15 -8.12 3.16 13.22
CA TYR A 15 -9.16 4.13 13.60
C TYR A 15 -9.26 4.29 15.12
N SER A 16 -8.80 3.32 15.91
CA SER A 16 -8.86 3.37 17.38
C SER A 16 -7.98 4.45 18.00
N ASP A 17 -6.90 4.87 17.34
CA ASP A 17 -5.99 5.94 17.80
C ASP A 17 -6.00 7.18 16.90
N SER A 18 -6.93 7.24 15.95
CA SER A 18 -7.06 8.34 14.99
C SER A 18 -7.90 9.52 15.48
N ASN A 19 -8.49 9.44 16.69
CA ASN A 19 -9.38 10.46 17.28
C ASN A 19 -10.53 10.90 16.36
N GLY A 20 -11.09 9.96 15.58
CA GLY A 20 -12.15 10.23 14.60
C GLY A 20 -11.67 10.85 13.28
N GLY A 21 -10.37 11.10 13.13
CA GLY A 21 -9.73 11.53 11.89
C GLY A 21 -9.41 10.37 10.94
N ASP A 22 -8.77 10.72 9.82
CA ASP A 22 -8.27 9.77 8.82
C ASP A 22 -6.93 9.15 9.29
N PRO A 23 -6.86 7.82 9.49
CA PRO A 23 -5.66 7.13 9.93
C PRO A 23 -4.39 7.49 9.15
N ASP A 24 -4.50 7.70 7.83
CA ASP A 24 -3.36 8.05 6.98
C ASP A 24 -2.62 9.30 7.48
N SER A 25 -3.35 10.20 8.16
CA SER A 25 -2.82 11.47 8.68
C SER A 25 -2.71 11.51 10.21
N THR A 26 -3.65 10.91 10.94
CA THR A 26 -3.80 11.13 12.38
C THR A 26 -3.36 9.95 13.25
N SER A 27 -3.23 8.72 12.73
CA SER A 27 -2.83 7.57 13.55
C SER A 27 -1.33 7.60 13.87
N PRO A 28 -0.92 7.81 15.13
CA PRO A 28 0.49 7.71 15.52
C PRO A 28 1.01 6.27 15.40
N THR A 29 0.16 5.26 15.62
CA THR A 29 0.56 3.85 15.50
C THR A 29 0.86 3.48 14.05
N LEU A 30 0.03 3.91 13.09
CA LEU A 30 0.26 3.69 11.67
C LEU A 30 1.60 4.29 11.22
N ARG A 31 1.87 5.55 11.62
CA ARG A 31 3.14 6.23 11.32
C ARG A 31 4.34 5.47 11.85
N ARG A 32 4.26 5.01 13.10
CA ARG A 32 5.30 4.19 13.71
C ARG A 32 5.50 2.88 12.96
N TYR A 33 4.44 2.20 12.57
CA TYR A 33 4.53 0.93 11.83
C TYR A 33 5.14 1.14 10.44
N HIS A 34 4.76 2.19 9.72
CA HIS A 34 5.41 2.54 8.46
C HIS A 34 6.90 2.82 8.62
N LYS A 35 7.29 3.60 9.63
CA LYS A 35 8.70 3.85 9.94
C LYS A 35 9.44 2.54 10.17
N MET A 36 8.89 1.62 10.96
CA MET A 36 9.52 0.34 11.28
C MET A 36 9.61 -0.62 10.09
N LEU A 37 8.55 -0.75 9.28
CA LEU A 37 8.52 -1.70 8.16
C LEU A 37 9.38 -1.26 6.98
N TRP A 38 9.39 0.04 6.72
CA TRP A 38 10.00 0.60 5.52
C TRP A 38 11.36 1.25 5.81
N SER A 39 11.83 1.23 7.07
CA SER A 39 13.24 1.46 7.40
C SER A 39 14.04 0.17 7.26
N LYS A 40 14.45 -0.20 6.05
CA LYS A 40 15.10 -1.49 5.79
C LYS A 40 16.03 -1.44 4.56
N PRO A 41 16.88 -2.45 4.34
CA PRO A 41 17.73 -2.51 3.16
C PRO A 41 16.93 -2.49 1.85
N LEU A 42 17.40 -1.70 0.90
CA LEU A 42 16.97 -1.73 -0.50
C LEU A 42 17.53 -2.97 -1.21
N PRO A 43 17.05 -3.29 -2.43
CA PRO A 43 17.60 -4.40 -3.22
C PRO A 43 19.12 -4.34 -3.44
N ASN A 44 19.71 -3.14 -3.46
CA ASN A 44 21.15 -2.93 -3.56
C ASN A 44 21.92 -3.07 -2.22
N GLY A 45 21.24 -3.44 -1.14
CA GLY A 45 21.81 -3.61 0.21
C GLY A 45 21.95 -2.32 1.03
N SER A 46 21.76 -1.14 0.43
CA SER A 46 21.84 0.12 1.17
C SER A 46 20.65 0.26 2.12
N LEU A 47 20.91 0.72 3.35
CA LEU A 47 19.85 0.97 4.31
C LEU A 47 19.02 2.20 3.90
N PHE A 48 17.72 2.00 3.70
CA PHE A 48 16.76 3.08 3.55
C PHE A 48 16.11 3.36 4.89
N GLU A 49 16.54 4.40 5.60
CA GLU A 49 16.03 4.74 6.95
C GLU A 49 15.00 5.89 6.87
N LEU A 50 13.88 5.74 7.58
CA LEU A 50 12.82 6.75 7.66
C LEU A 50 12.82 7.45 9.02
N PHE A 51 12.57 8.76 8.99
CA PHE A 51 12.49 9.62 10.16
C PHE A 51 11.13 10.32 10.24
N ASP A 52 10.66 10.54 11.45
CA ASP A 52 9.40 11.22 11.81
C ASP A 52 9.63 12.51 12.61
N ASN A 53 10.87 13.01 12.62
CA ASN A 53 11.31 14.18 13.38
C ASN A 53 11.39 15.47 12.54
N LYS A 54 10.99 15.42 11.27
CA LYS A 54 10.95 16.60 10.39
C LYS A 54 9.58 17.24 10.45
N ASN A 55 9.54 18.53 10.79
CA ASN A 55 8.31 19.30 10.81
C ASN A 55 7.61 19.25 9.45
N ASP A 56 6.29 19.22 9.46
CA ASP A 56 5.41 19.17 8.27
C ASP A 56 5.58 17.95 7.35
N ALA A 57 6.28 16.92 7.80
CA ALA A 57 6.42 15.64 7.10
C ALA A 57 5.78 14.51 7.89
N TYR A 58 5.10 13.59 7.19
CA TYR A 58 4.62 12.36 7.81
C TYR A 58 5.78 11.41 8.11
N LEU A 59 6.57 11.09 7.08
CA LEU A 59 7.87 10.43 7.17
C LEU A 59 8.83 11.06 6.17
N TYR A 60 10.12 10.96 6.44
CA TYR A 60 11.17 11.63 5.70
C TYR A 60 12.42 10.75 5.57
N HIS A 61 13.09 10.84 4.43
CA HIS A 61 14.40 10.24 4.19
C HIS A 61 15.37 11.27 3.62
N LYS A 62 16.63 11.22 4.06
CA LYS A 62 17.74 11.91 3.40
C LYS A 62 19.02 11.11 3.54
N SER A 63 19.63 10.75 2.41
CA SER A 63 20.95 10.12 2.36
C SER A 63 21.60 10.35 0.99
N GLY A 64 22.69 9.64 0.68
CA GLY A 64 23.24 9.58 -0.68
C GLY A 64 22.28 8.97 -1.71
N LEU A 65 21.19 8.33 -1.28
CA LEU A 65 20.14 7.76 -2.13
C LEU A 65 19.12 8.82 -2.59
N GLY A 66 19.15 10.03 -2.02
CA GLY A 66 18.21 11.11 -2.33
C GLY A 66 17.52 11.70 -1.09
N GLU A 67 16.61 12.64 -1.33
CA GLU A 67 15.77 13.27 -0.32
C GLU A 67 14.29 13.03 -0.66
N PHE A 68 13.56 12.36 0.24
CA PHE A 68 12.17 11.97 0.00
C PHE A 68 11.29 12.35 1.18
N PHE A 69 10.09 12.82 0.87
CA PHE A 69 9.01 13.02 1.82
C PHE A 69 7.92 12.02 1.50
N PHE A 70 7.32 11.41 2.53
CA PHE A 70 6.32 10.38 2.36
C PHE A 70 4.98 10.81 2.94
N GLY A 71 3.91 10.20 2.43
CA GLY A 71 2.60 10.14 3.07
C GLY A 71 2.16 8.68 3.20
N SER A 72 1.32 8.40 4.19
CA SER A 72 0.59 7.13 4.24
C SER A 72 -0.50 7.12 3.18
N ASP A 73 -0.84 5.92 2.72
CA ASP A 73 -1.92 5.70 1.77
C ASP A 73 -2.61 4.37 2.05
N ALA A 74 -3.95 4.40 2.14
CA ALA A 74 -4.76 3.19 2.14
C ALA A 74 -4.76 2.53 0.75
N ILE A 75 -4.22 1.31 0.67
CA ILE A 75 -4.30 0.42 -0.50
C ILE A 75 -5.76 0.17 -0.89
N THR A 76 -6.63 0.05 0.11
CA THR A 76 -8.03 -0.29 -0.13
C THR A 76 -8.91 0.94 -0.10
N HIS A 77 -9.60 1.23 -1.21
CA HIS A 77 -10.66 2.21 -1.17
C HIS A 77 -11.92 1.59 -0.54
N LEU A 78 -12.25 2.02 0.67
CA LEU A 78 -13.29 1.41 1.49
C LEU A 78 -14.73 1.69 1.01
N TYR A 79 -14.94 2.53 -0.02
CA TYR A 79 -16.22 2.92 -0.67
C TYR A 79 -17.37 3.39 0.24
N LYS A 80 -17.30 3.21 1.56
CA LYS A 80 -18.34 3.44 2.57
C LYS A 80 -18.90 4.86 2.56
N ASN A 81 -18.05 5.85 2.23
CA ASN A 81 -18.42 7.26 2.20
C ASN A 81 -18.56 7.80 0.77
N HIS A 82 -18.47 6.96 -0.27
CA HIS A 82 -18.43 7.43 -1.65
C HIS A 82 -19.83 7.54 -2.24
N LYS A 83 -20.33 8.78 -2.40
CA LYS A 83 -21.69 9.08 -2.90
C LYS A 83 -22.05 8.35 -4.19
N ARG A 84 -21.10 8.17 -5.12
CA ARG A 84 -21.35 7.48 -6.40
C ARG A 84 -21.60 5.97 -6.27
N LYS A 85 -21.23 5.37 -5.14
CA LYS A 85 -21.38 3.92 -4.87
C LYS A 85 -22.40 3.65 -3.75
N GLN A 86 -23.06 4.69 -3.22
CA GLN A 86 -24.13 4.57 -2.21
C GLN A 86 -25.24 3.61 -2.64
N TRP A 87 -25.64 3.69 -3.91
CA TRP A 87 -26.64 2.80 -4.50
C TRP A 87 -26.33 1.32 -4.27
N LEU A 88 -25.06 0.94 -4.16
CA LEU A 88 -24.61 -0.43 -3.92
C LEU A 88 -24.32 -0.66 -2.43
N THR A 89 -23.58 0.25 -1.78
CA THR A 89 -23.12 0.05 -0.40
C THR A 89 -24.26 0.01 0.63
N GLU A 90 -25.35 0.74 0.39
CA GLU A 90 -26.51 0.78 1.29
C GLU A 90 -27.32 -0.53 1.28
N GLN A 91 -27.21 -1.32 0.19
CA GLN A 91 -27.90 -2.61 0.08
C GLN A 91 -27.19 -3.73 0.85
N ILE A 92 -25.89 -3.59 1.11
CA ILE A 92 -25.03 -4.63 1.69
C ILE A 92 -24.16 -4.08 2.84
N PRO A 93 -24.72 -3.42 3.86
CA PRO A 93 -23.96 -2.69 4.88
C PRO A 93 -23.03 -3.60 5.70
N ARG A 94 -23.43 -4.86 5.93
CA ARG A 94 -22.58 -5.86 6.59
C ARG A 94 -21.32 -6.14 5.78
N GLU A 95 -21.46 -6.26 4.46
CA GLU A 95 -20.35 -6.57 3.58
C GLU A 95 -19.34 -5.41 3.52
N VAL A 96 -19.85 -4.18 3.48
CA VAL A 96 -19.04 -2.96 3.52
C VAL A 96 -18.31 -2.80 4.84
N ASN A 97 -18.98 -3.07 5.97
CA ASN A 97 -18.34 -2.98 7.28
C ASN A 97 -17.23 -4.03 7.45
N GLU A 98 -17.41 -5.27 6.99
CA GLU A 98 -16.33 -6.26 7.05
C GLU A 98 -15.09 -5.83 6.24
N LEU A 99 -15.29 -5.23 5.06
CA LEU A 99 -14.19 -4.68 4.27
C LEU A 99 -13.52 -3.51 5.00
N PHE A 100 -14.30 -2.62 5.61
CA PHE A 100 -13.82 -1.51 6.43
C PHE A 100 -12.95 -1.98 7.59
N ASP A 101 -13.44 -2.94 8.38
CA ASP A 101 -12.72 -3.47 9.53
C ASP A 101 -11.42 -4.16 9.10
N THR A 102 -11.45 -4.95 8.03
CA THR A 102 -10.25 -5.60 7.48
C THR A 102 -9.24 -4.56 6.96
N GLY A 103 -9.74 -3.53 6.25
CA GLY A 103 -8.94 -2.43 5.70
C GLY A 103 -8.42 -1.44 6.73
N SER A 104 -8.68 -1.67 8.02
CA SER A 104 -8.19 -0.82 9.12
C SER A 104 -6.86 -1.28 9.71
N THR A 105 -6.22 -2.29 9.12
CA THR A 105 -4.98 -2.94 9.61
C THR A 105 -3.79 -2.70 8.67
N ILE A 106 -2.54 -2.93 9.15
CA ILE A 106 -1.31 -2.53 8.44
C ILE A 106 -1.18 -3.08 7.01
N GLY A 107 -1.71 -4.27 6.74
CA GLY A 107 -1.71 -4.88 5.41
C GLY A 107 -2.51 -4.07 4.37
N ALA A 108 -3.38 -3.18 4.80
CA ALA A 108 -4.16 -2.28 3.95
C ALA A 108 -3.51 -0.92 3.72
N TYR A 109 -2.29 -0.67 4.23
CA TYR A 109 -1.60 0.62 4.11
C TYR A 109 -0.24 0.50 3.45
N ILE A 110 0.20 1.56 2.78
CA ILE A 110 1.52 1.71 2.15
C ILE A 110 2.00 3.15 2.33
N VAL A 111 3.26 3.42 1.97
CA VAL A 111 3.77 4.79 1.86
C VAL A 111 4.07 5.12 0.40
N PHE A 112 3.72 6.34 -0.01
CA PHE A 112 4.12 6.90 -1.30
C PHE A 112 4.87 8.22 -1.12
N PRO A 113 5.74 8.60 -2.07
CA PRO A 113 6.33 9.93 -2.07
C PRO A 113 5.24 11.01 -2.13
N ASN A 114 5.45 12.06 -1.35
CA ASN A 114 4.54 13.19 -1.19
C ASN A 114 4.70 14.19 -2.36
N ARG A 115 3.94 15.29 -2.37
CA ARG A 115 3.85 16.21 -3.51
C ARG A 115 5.21 16.77 -3.94
N ILE A 116 5.44 16.76 -5.25
CA ILE A 116 6.56 17.44 -5.92
C ILE A 116 5.99 18.49 -6.89
N ASP A 117 6.53 19.71 -6.85
CA ASP A 117 6.10 20.88 -7.63
C ASP A 117 4.61 21.22 -7.51
N CYS A 118 4.05 21.07 -6.30
CA CYS A 118 2.62 21.28 -6.05
C CYS A 118 1.67 20.41 -6.89
N LYS A 119 2.17 19.37 -7.58
CA LYS A 119 1.35 18.45 -8.37
C LYS A 119 0.82 17.31 -7.50
N HIS A 120 -0.13 16.56 -8.06
CA HIS A 120 -0.76 15.42 -7.40
C HIS A 120 0.28 14.39 -6.95
N THR A 121 0.08 13.86 -5.74
CA THR A 121 0.76 12.62 -5.31
C THR A 121 0.26 11.43 -6.14
N ILE A 122 0.94 10.28 -6.03
CA ILE A 122 0.47 9.04 -6.65
C ILE A 122 -0.94 8.70 -6.19
N ASN A 123 -1.23 8.81 -4.88
CA ASN A 123 -2.57 8.61 -4.31
C ASN A 123 -3.61 9.54 -4.96
N GLN A 124 -3.32 10.83 -5.06
CA GLN A 124 -4.23 11.78 -5.70
C GLN A 124 -4.42 11.48 -7.19
N ALA A 125 -3.37 11.08 -7.89
CA ALA A 125 -3.42 10.75 -9.31
C ALA A 125 -4.28 9.51 -9.58
N ARG A 126 -4.16 8.44 -8.77
CA ARG A 126 -4.99 7.23 -8.92
C ARG A 126 -6.47 7.48 -8.62
N GLY A 127 -6.79 8.40 -7.69
CA GLY A 127 -8.19 8.70 -7.35
C GLY A 127 -8.91 9.59 -8.34
N VAL A 128 -8.21 10.52 -9.00
CA VAL A 128 -8.82 11.36 -10.04
C VAL A 128 -8.84 10.69 -11.42
N ASN A 129 -8.04 9.62 -11.62
CA ASN A 129 -7.99 8.92 -12.89
C ASN A 129 -9.16 7.93 -13.03
N SER A 130 -10.08 8.23 -13.95
CA SER A 130 -11.29 7.42 -14.14
C SER A 130 -11.06 5.99 -14.66
N LEU A 131 -9.86 5.68 -15.17
CA LEU A 131 -9.47 4.33 -15.60
C LEU A 131 -8.91 3.49 -14.44
N ILE A 132 -8.64 4.12 -13.29
CA ILE A 132 -8.10 3.47 -12.09
C ILE A 132 -9.17 3.45 -10.99
N ASP A 133 -9.87 4.57 -10.74
CA ASP A 133 -10.92 4.71 -9.72
C ASP A 133 -10.46 4.19 -8.34
N ASP A 134 -9.24 4.58 -7.95
CA ASP A 134 -8.56 4.15 -6.72
C ASP A 134 -8.33 2.64 -6.56
N ARG A 135 -8.54 1.82 -7.59
CA ARG A 135 -8.20 0.40 -7.53
C ARG A 135 -6.69 0.19 -7.50
N PHE A 136 -6.22 -0.40 -6.42
CA PHE A 136 -4.79 -0.61 -6.23
C PHE A 136 -4.19 -1.69 -7.14
N ASP A 137 -4.95 -2.73 -7.52
CA ASP A 137 -4.46 -3.71 -8.50
C ASP A 137 -4.20 -3.07 -9.88
N LEU A 138 -5.07 -2.14 -10.30
CA LEU A 138 -4.85 -1.32 -11.50
C LEU A 138 -3.69 -0.32 -11.34
N THR A 139 -3.53 0.25 -10.13
CA THR A 139 -2.39 1.12 -9.80
C THR A 139 -1.08 0.34 -9.86
N LEU A 140 -1.06 -0.90 -9.36
CA LEU A 140 0.11 -1.76 -9.37
C LEU A 140 0.47 -2.20 -10.80
N GLU A 141 -0.51 -2.43 -11.67
CA GLU A 141 -0.26 -2.65 -13.09
C GLU A 141 0.38 -1.43 -13.75
N CYS A 142 -0.06 -0.21 -13.41
CA CYS A 142 0.61 1.01 -13.90
C CYS A 142 2.08 1.07 -13.44
N ILE A 143 2.37 0.68 -12.20
CA ILE A 143 3.74 0.61 -11.68
C ILE A 143 4.55 -0.46 -12.43
N ARG A 144 3.98 -1.65 -12.68
CA ARG A 144 4.63 -2.72 -13.45
C ARG A 144 4.99 -2.26 -14.87
N LEU A 145 4.01 -1.69 -15.58
CA LEU A 145 4.22 -1.13 -16.92
C LEU A 145 5.25 0.00 -16.92
N PHE A 146 5.29 0.82 -15.86
CA PHE A 146 6.30 1.88 -15.71
C PHE A 146 7.72 1.32 -15.64
N TYR A 147 7.96 0.25 -14.88
CA TYR A 147 9.27 -0.43 -14.87
C TYR A 147 9.63 -1.06 -16.21
N LEU A 148 8.64 -1.46 -17.01
CA LEU A 148 8.84 -1.95 -18.39
C LEU A 148 9.02 -0.81 -19.41
N GLY A 149 8.96 0.46 -18.99
CA GLY A 149 9.02 1.61 -19.89
C GLY A 149 7.81 1.74 -20.80
N GLN A 150 6.67 1.16 -20.43
CA GLN A 150 5.43 1.15 -21.21
C GLN A 150 4.44 2.23 -20.76
N GLU A 151 3.72 2.79 -21.72
CA GLU A 151 2.64 3.75 -21.48
C GLU A 151 1.53 3.17 -20.59
N ASN A 152 0.99 4.01 -19.72
CA ASN A 152 -0.12 3.64 -18.83
C ASN A 152 -0.83 4.90 -18.29
N PRO A 153 -2.04 4.76 -17.71
CA PRO A 153 -2.82 5.92 -17.24
C PRO A 153 -2.13 6.80 -16.18
N LEU A 154 -1.15 6.27 -15.45
CA LEU A 154 -0.42 7.01 -14.41
C LEU A 154 1.01 7.39 -14.82
N TYR A 155 1.44 7.12 -16.07
CA TYR A 155 2.83 7.22 -16.48
C TYR A 155 3.48 8.57 -16.15
N SER A 156 2.82 9.68 -16.52
CA SER A 156 3.33 11.03 -16.25
C SER A 156 3.44 11.37 -14.76
N SER A 157 2.55 10.81 -13.94
CA SER A 157 2.60 10.93 -12.47
C SER A 157 3.74 10.09 -11.90
N LEU A 158 3.90 8.84 -12.34
CA LEU A 158 4.97 7.95 -11.90
C LEU A 158 6.36 8.48 -12.30
N LEU A 159 6.48 9.04 -13.50
CA LEU A 159 7.73 9.63 -14.01
C LEU A 159 8.22 10.79 -13.14
N ARG A 160 7.33 11.59 -12.55
CA ARG A 160 7.68 12.64 -11.58
C ARG A 160 8.38 12.08 -10.34
N TYR A 161 8.05 10.84 -9.98
CA TYR A 161 8.57 10.13 -8.82
C TYR A 161 9.61 9.07 -9.22
N LYS A 162 10.22 9.19 -10.40
CA LYS A 162 11.15 8.18 -10.94
C LYS A 162 12.28 7.86 -9.96
N GLU A 163 12.89 8.86 -9.33
CA GLU A 163 13.98 8.64 -8.36
C GLU A 163 13.57 7.74 -7.19
N PHE A 164 12.30 7.80 -6.76
CA PHE A 164 11.77 6.90 -5.74
C PHE A 164 11.63 5.47 -6.28
N PHE A 165 11.14 5.29 -7.51
CA PHE A 165 11.02 3.96 -8.12
C PHE A 165 12.39 3.33 -8.42
N ASP A 166 13.37 4.14 -8.81
CA ASP A 166 14.74 3.69 -9.07
C ASP A 166 15.40 3.05 -7.83
N LEU A 167 14.98 3.40 -6.60
CA LEU A 167 15.46 2.79 -5.36
C LEU A 167 15.30 1.27 -5.31
N PHE A 168 14.30 0.76 -6.03
CA PHE A 168 13.92 -0.66 -5.99
C PHE A 168 14.52 -1.47 -7.14
N SER A 169 15.30 -0.85 -8.03
CA SER A 169 15.91 -1.46 -9.22
C SER A 169 14.91 -1.92 -10.30
N ASP A 170 13.97 -2.79 -9.94
CA ASP A 170 12.93 -3.31 -10.84
C ASP A 170 11.58 -3.51 -10.12
N PHE A 171 10.58 -3.98 -10.86
CA PHE A 171 9.24 -4.23 -10.33
C PHE A 171 9.24 -5.26 -9.19
N MET A 172 10.06 -6.31 -9.27
CA MET A 172 10.11 -7.33 -8.24
C MET A 172 10.77 -6.81 -6.97
N GLY A 173 11.81 -5.99 -7.08
CA GLY A 173 12.39 -5.26 -5.96
C GLY A 173 11.35 -4.38 -5.25
N TYR A 174 10.47 -3.72 -6.00
CA TYR A 174 9.37 -2.93 -5.44
C TYR A 174 8.35 -3.82 -4.70
N ILE A 175 7.94 -4.93 -5.33
CA ILE A 175 7.00 -5.90 -4.75
C ILE A 175 7.53 -6.47 -3.43
N HIS A 176 8.77 -6.96 -3.42
CA HIS A 176 9.37 -7.55 -2.23
C HIS A 176 9.63 -6.50 -1.14
N PHE A 177 10.04 -5.28 -1.51
CA PHE A 177 10.23 -4.22 -0.54
C PHE A 177 8.91 -3.87 0.17
N PHE A 178 7.79 -3.76 -0.53
CA PHE A 178 6.51 -3.44 0.10
C PHE A 178 5.69 -4.65 0.56
N LEU A 179 6.24 -5.86 0.44
CA LEU A 179 5.57 -7.11 0.81
C LEU A 179 4.23 -7.27 0.07
N LEU A 180 4.25 -7.06 -1.25
CA LEU A 180 3.08 -7.06 -2.13
C LEU A 180 2.95 -8.36 -2.95
N ASP A 181 3.72 -9.40 -2.62
CA ASP A 181 3.82 -10.62 -3.43
C ASP A 181 2.46 -11.31 -3.65
N ASP A 182 1.52 -11.13 -2.71
CA ASP A 182 0.19 -11.73 -2.79
C ASP A 182 -0.73 -11.07 -3.86
N LEU A 183 -0.24 -10.04 -4.56
CA LEU A 183 -0.90 -9.38 -5.69
C LEU A 183 -0.37 -9.81 -7.05
N ILE A 184 0.63 -10.68 -7.11
CA ILE A 184 1.21 -11.15 -8.37
C ILE A 184 1.10 -12.67 -8.52
N ASP A 185 1.10 -13.13 -9.76
CA ASP A 185 1.20 -14.55 -10.08
C ASP A 185 2.64 -15.02 -10.26
N GLU A 186 2.79 -16.30 -10.57
CA GLU A 186 4.08 -16.95 -10.83
C GLU A 186 4.88 -16.35 -11.99
N ASN A 187 4.23 -15.60 -12.90
CA ASN A 187 4.87 -14.92 -14.02
C ASN A 187 5.11 -13.43 -13.72
N SER A 188 4.90 -12.99 -12.47
CA SER A 188 4.96 -11.59 -12.05
C SER A 188 3.90 -10.69 -12.70
N ASP A 189 2.82 -11.27 -13.21
CA ASP A 189 1.65 -10.52 -13.68
C ASP A 189 0.68 -10.24 -12.52
N ILE A 190 -0.09 -9.16 -12.64
CA ILE A 190 -0.99 -8.72 -11.57
C ILE A 190 -2.19 -9.67 -11.45
N ARG A 191 -2.47 -10.12 -10.23
CA ARG A 191 -3.71 -10.81 -9.86
C ARG A 191 -4.84 -9.78 -9.69
N PHE A 192 -5.47 -9.41 -10.80
CA PHE A 192 -6.59 -8.49 -10.77
C PHE A 192 -7.79 -9.06 -10.02
N TYR A 193 -8.48 -8.20 -9.27
CA TYR A 193 -9.67 -8.60 -8.50
C TYR A 193 -10.90 -8.84 -9.39
N LEU A 194 -10.93 -8.21 -10.55
CA LEU A 194 -11.97 -8.28 -11.58
C LEU A 194 -11.29 -8.39 -12.96
N PRO A 195 -12.01 -8.84 -14.01
CA PRO A 195 -11.45 -8.90 -15.36
C PRO A 195 -10.79 -7.58 -15.79
N PHE A 196 -9.60 -7.68 -16.39
CA PHE A 196 -8.81 -6.55 -16.85
C PHE A 196 -8.77 -6.49 -18.39
N ASP A 197 -9.01 -5.31 -18.95
CA ASP A 197 -9.14 -5.10 -20.39
C ASP A 197 -8.01 -4.24 -21.00
N GLY A 198 -6.96 -3.96 -20.24
CA GLY A 198 -5.87 -3.08 -20.66
C GLY A 198 -6.21 -1.59 -20.53
N PHE A 199 -6.96 -1.20 -19.50
CA PHE A 199 -7.39 0.19 -19.25
C PHE A 199 -8.29 0.79 -20.35
N LYS A 200 -9.05 -0.05 -21.07
CA LYS A 200 -9.94 0.42 -22.14
C LYS A 200 -11.26 0.96 -21.60
N THR A 201 -11.71 0.43 -20.46
CA THR A 201 -12.96 0.83 -19.81
C THR A 201 -12.75 1.27 -18.37
N ARG A 202 -13.73 2.00 -17.84
CA ARG A 202 -13.71 2.42 -16.43
C ARG A 202 -13.99 1.20 -15.54
N PRO A 203 -13.28 1.03 -14.42
CA PRO A 203 -13.43 -0.13 -13.54
C PRO A 203 -14.63 0.03 -12.59
N THR A 204 -15.84 0.08 -13.15
CA THR A 204 -17.09 0.21 -12.39
C THR A 204 -17.68 -1.16 -12.05
N PHE A 205 -18.40 -1.25 -10.92
CA PHE A 205 -19.21 -2.42 -10.61
C PHE A 205 -20.52 -2.38 -11.39
N SER A 206 -20.82 -3.44 -12.16
CA SER A 206 -22.11 -3.61 -12.84
C SER A 206 -23.23 -4.01 -11.89
N ASP A 207 -22.88 -4.72 -10.82
CA ASP A 207 -23.82 -5.33 -9.88
C ASP A 207 -23.15 -5.67 -8.53
N ILE A 208 -23.97 -6.13 -7.59
CA ILE A 208 -23.54 -6.53 -6.24
C ILE A 208 -22.55 -7.71 -6.30
N GLY A 209 -22.72 -8.65 -7.22
CA GLY A 209 -21.83 -9.81 -7.37
C GLY A 209 -20.41 -9.41 -7.72
N GLN A 210 -20.22 -8.46 -8.64
CA GLN A 210 -18.91 -7.89 -8.95
C GLN A 210 -18.28 -7.21 -7.73
N TYR A 211 -19.05 -6.45 -6.94
CA TYR A 211 -18.52 -5.87 -5.72
C TYR A 211 -18.10 -6.95 -4.71
N LEU A 212 -18.90 -8.00 -4.52
CA LEU A 212 -18.57 -9.09 -3.60
C LEU A 212 -17.32 -9.85 -4.04
N LEU A 213 -17.13 -10.04 -5.35
CA LEU A 213 -15.92 -10.64 -5.91
C LEU A 213 -14.68 -9.76 -5.63
N TYR A 214 -14.79 -8.45 -5.92
CA TYR A 214 -13.73 -7.48 -5.61
C TYR A 214 -13.40 -7.48 -4.12
N LYS A 215 -14.41 -7.36 -3.26
CA LYS A 215 -14.28 -7.37 -1.80
C LYS A 215 -13.52 -8.61 -1.34
N LYS A 216 -13.92 -9.79 -1.82
CA LYS A 216 -13.27 -11.06 -1.46
C LYS A 216 -11.79 -11.05 -1.83
N GLY A 217 -11.44 -10.58 -3.03
CA GLY A 217 -10.05 -10.43 -3.47
C GLY A 217 -9.24 -9.52 -2.55
N VAL A 218 -9.80 -8.34 -2.23
CA VAL A 218 -9.16 -7.35 -1.35
C VAL A 218 -8.96 -7.88 0.07
N ILE A 219 -9.99 -8.51 0.67
CA ILE A 219 -9.89 -9.09 2.02
C ILE A 219 -8.83 -10.20 2.05
N ASN A 220 -8.79 -11.05 1.03
CA ASN A 220 -7.80 -12.11 0.92
C ASN A 220 -6.38 -11.52 0.84
N PHE A 221 -6.17 -10.49 0.02
CA PHE A 221 -4.90 -9.79 -0.07
C PHE A 221 -4.47 -9.22 1.29
N ILE A 222 -5.33 -8.46 1.98
CA ILE A 222 -4.97 -7.85 3.27
C ILE A 222 -4.59 -8.94 4.29
N LYS A 223 -5.38 -10.01 4.39
CA LYS A 223 -5.10 -11.12 5.32
C LYS A 223 -3.77 -11.81 5.00
N SER A 224 -3.49 -12.06 3.73
CA SER A 224 -2.21 -12.65 3.30
C SER A 224 -1.04 -11.73 3.58
N ARG A 225 -1.17 -10.43 3.27
CA ARG A 225 -0.14 -9.43 3.52
C ARG A 225 0.11 -9.21 5.02
N ASN A 226 -0.93 -9.23 5.85
CA ASN A 226 -0.77 -9.21 7.31
C ASN A 226 0.06 -10.41 7.78
N LYS A 227 -0.26 -11.62 7.34
CA LYS A 227 0.53 -12.82 7.65
C LYS A 227 1.97 -12.72 7.15
N ARG A 228 2.18 -12.11 5.98
CA ARG A 228 3.52 -11.85 5.42
C ARG A 228 4.30 -10.86 6.29
N ILE A 229 3.66 -9.78 6.74
CA ILE A 229 4.24 -8.81 7.67
C ILE A 229 4.60 -9.48 9.00
N GLU A 230 3.70 -10.30 9.57
CA GLU A 230 3.99 -11.08 10.79
C GLU A 230 5.20 -11.99 10.63
N ASN A 231 5.32 -12.67 9.48
CA ASN A 231 6.46 -13.54 9.22
C ASN A 231 7.75 -12.74 8.99
N TYR A 232 7.66 -11.57 8.37
CA TYR A 232 8.79 -10.68 8.12
C TYR A 232 9.37 -10.12 9.43
N ILE A 233 8.53 -9.79 10.41
CA ILE A 233 8.98 -9.22 11.70
C ILE A 233 9.37 -10.29 12.75
N LYS A 234 9.07 -11.57 12.51
CA LYS A 234 9.46 -12.64 13.43
C LYS A 234 11.00 -12.73 13.46
N PRO A 235 11.62 -12.87 14.65
CA PRO A 235 13.04 -13.17 14.73
C PRO A 235 13.32 -14.45 13.94
N GLN A 236 14.21 -14.39 12.96
CA GLN A 236 14.74 -15.61 12.37
C GLN A 236 15.49 -16.33 13.49
N LYS A 237 14.98 -17.50 13.91
CA LYS A 237 15.77 -18.40 14.76
C LYS A 237 16.98 -18.82 13.93
N THR A 238 18.15 -18.28 14.24
CA THR A 238 19.41 -18.83 13.74
C THR A 238 19.55 -20.24 14.30
N GLU A 239 19.42 -21.24 13.43
CA GLU A 239 19.90 -22.60 13.68
C GLU A 239 21.43 -22.62 13.65
N HIS A 240 22.05 -22.05 14.68
CA HIS A 240 23.46 -22.25 14.98
C HIS A 240 23.60 -22.38 16.49
N ASP A 241 23.32 -23.57 17.00
CA ASP A 241 23.92 -24.10 18.23
C ASP A 241 23.47 -25.55 18.45
N THR A 242 24.05 -26.48 17.67
CA THR A 242 24.21 -27.88 18.07
C THR A 242 25.46 -28.44 17.40
N SER A 243 26.63 -28.07 17.92
CA SER A 243 27.86 -28.84 17.77
C SER A 243 28.78 -28.50 18.95
N THR A 244 28.58 -29.20 20.06
CA THR A 244 29.65 -29.51 21.01
C THR A 244 29.34 -30.85 21.66
#